data_AF-A0A9P5WCT0-F1
#
_entry.id   AF-A0A9P5WCT0-F1
#
_cell.length_a   1.000
_cell.length_b   1.000
_cell.length_c   1.000
_cell.angle_alpha   90.00
_cell.angle_beta   90.00
_cell.angle_gamma   90.00
#
_symmetry.space_group_name_H-M   'P 1'
#
loop_
_entity.id
_entity.type
_entity.pdbx_description
1 polymer ?
#
loop_
_entity_poly.entity_id
_entity_poly.type
_entity_poly.pdbx_seq_one_letter_code
_entity_poly.pdbx_strand_id
1 'polypeptide(L)'
;MPQVITEQHVVKGQKHQGFLMRKWKISLMGINANGEEDPLPYVDRVEYMLHETFAQPLRKVTEYPFALQEKGWGEFDMKIKIFYVDNATAPTVLEHDLNFQATRYEVPHTLTFKPDLKPSFMKLLNQPTETTTDRGSRPSNNGNGMDAKTNKRHRDDSHSKKSKRAKDYDSSDNDSNTNASGDDEIDIHALAEKFQQLDADDLIDLVKLVKANQTSDMYVKEDGE
;
A
#
# COMPACT_ATOMS: atom_id res chain seq x y z
N MET A 1 8.26 3.11 18.77
CA MET A 1 8.44 2.44 17.47
C MET A 1 7.10 2.35 16.77
N PRO A 2 7.02 2.59 15.46
CA PRO A 2 5.78 2.42 14.73
C PRO A 2 5.39 0.94 14.66
N GLN A 3 4.09 0.71 14.73
CA GLN A 3 3.47 -0.60 14.80
C GLN A 3 2.23 -0.57 13.92
N VAL A 4 2.14 -1.55 13.02
CA VAL A 4 0.95 -1.76 12.20
C VAL A 4 0.04 -2.69 12.96
N ILE A 5 -1.15 -2.21 13.30
CA ILE A 5 -2.17 -2.97 14.02
C ILE A 5 -3.30 -3.29 13.05
N THR A 6 -3.60 -4.57 12.93
CA THR A 6 -4.65 -5.08 12.06
C THR A 6 -5.72 -5.76 12.89
N GLU A 7 -6.97 -5.36 12.67
CA GLU A 7 -8.16 -5.92 13.31
C GLU A 7 -9.15 -6.37 12.24
N GLN A 8 -9.78 -7.53 12.42
CA GLN A 8 -10.77 -8.04 11.47
C GLN A 8 -11.89 -8.82 12.14
N HIS A 9 -13.04 -8.85 11.49
CA HIS A 9 -14.15 -9.71 11.86
C HIS A 9 -14.98 -10.13 10.64
N VAL A 10 -15.59 -11.31 10.74
CA VAL A 10 -16.54 -11.81 9.73
C VAL A 10 -17.81 -10.95 9.75
N VAL A 11 -18.25 -10.53 8.57
CA VAL A 11 -19.52 -9.84 8.37
C VAL A 11 -20.62 -10.89 8.22
N LYS A 12 -21.46 -11.04 9.25
CA LYS A 12 -22.53 -12.05 9.28
C LYS A 12 -23.44 -11.92 8.05
N GLY A 13 -23.70 -13.05 7.40
CA GLY A 13 -24.61 -13.14 6.25
C GLY A 13 -24.04 -12.64 4.92
N GLN A 14 -22.80 -12.14 4.87
CA GLN A 14 -22.16 -11.72 3.63
C GLN A 14 -21.13 -12.75 3.19
N LYS A 15 -21.28 -13.24 1.95
CA LYS A 15 -20.33 -14.14 1.30
C LYS A 15 -20.04 -13.67 -0.12
N HIS A 16 -18.83 -13.91 -0.59
CA HIS A 16 -18.43 -13.72 -1.98
C HIS A 16 -17.94 -15.05 -2.52
N GLN A 17 -18.63 -15.64 -3.50
CA GLN A 17 -18.27 -16.94 -4.10
C GLN A 17 -18.04 -18.06 -3.06
N GLY A 18 -18.86 -18.08 -1.99
CA GLY A 18 -18.74 -19.07 -0.91
C GLY A 18 -17.81 -18.66 0.24
N PHE A 19 -16.87 -17.74 0.00
CA PHE A 19 -15.96 -17.21 1.01
C PHE A 19 -16.66 -16.18 1.92
N LEU A 20 -16.31 -16.19 3.20
CA LEU A 20 -16.85 -15.25 4.19
C LEU A 20 -16.30 -13.85 3.93
N MET A 21 -17.19 -12.86 3.85
CA MET A 21 -16.76 -11.46 3.82
C MET A 21 -16.28 -11.04 5.20
N ARG A 22 -15.17 -10.31 5.23
CA ARG A 22 -14.60 -9.73 6.44
C ARG A 22 -14.55 -8.23 6.32
N LYS A 23 -14.75 -7.55 7.45
CA LYS A 23 -14.41 -6.14 7.61
C LYS A 23 -13.10 -6.10 8.38
N TRP A 24 -12.11 -5.45 7.80
CA TRP A 24 -10.79 -5.30 8.40
C TRP A 24 -10.45 -3.81 8.56
N LYS A 25 -9.57 -3.53 9.51
CA LYS A 25 -9.06 -2.20 9.85
C LYS A 25 -7.56 -2.33 10.07
N ILE A 26 -6.79 -1.49 9.38
CA ILE A 26 -5.34 -1.38 9.54
C ILE A 26 -5.05 0.02 10.09
N SER A 27 -4.22 0.12 11.12
CA SER A 27 -3.81 1.39 11.74
C SER A 27 -2.30 1.42 11.90
N LEU A 28 -1.69 2.58 11.71
CA LEU A 28 -0.27 2.81 12.00
C LEU A 28 -0.18 3.66 13.28
N MET A 29 0.25 3.03 14.36
CA MET A 29 0.39 3.66 15.68
C MET A 29 1.86 3.69 16.08
N GLY A 30 2.27 4.63 16.93
CA GLY A 30 3.56 4.52 17.59
C GLY A 30 3.36 4.02 19.01
N ILE A 31 4.24 3.11 19.43
CA ILE A 31 4.26 2.52 20.77
C ILE A 31 5.62 2.77 21.40
N ASN A 32 5.68 3.37 22.59
CA ASN A 32 6.93 3.62 23.31
C ASN A 32 7.47 2.35 24.01
N ALA A 33 8.64 2.46 24.66
CA ALA A 33 9.26 1.35 25.37
C ALA A 33 8.40 0.79 26.54
N ASN A 34 7.45 1.58 27.04
CA ASN A 34 6.54 1.18 28.13
C ASN A 34 5.27 0.51 27.60
N GLY A 35 5.10 0.38 26.28
CA GLY A 35 3.89 -0.15 25.66
C GLY A 35 2.74 0.85 25.57
N GLU A 36 2.99 2.14 25.82
CA GLU A 36 1.99 3.19 25.75
C GLU A 36 1.96 3.84 24.36
N GLU A 37 0.85 4.51 24.06
CA GLU A 37 0.66 5.23 22.80
C GLU A 37 1.62 6.43 22.70
N ASP A 38 2.38 6.44 21.60
CA ASP A 38 3.39 7.43 21.25
C ASP A 38 3.09 7.90 19.81
N PRO A 39 2.22 8.93 19.65
CA PRO A 39 1.87 9.46 18.34
C PRO A 39 3.07 9.73 17.43
N LEU A 40 2.84 9.71 16.12
CA LEU A 40 3.89 9.84 15.10
C LEU A 40 3.87 11.24 14.44
N PRO A 41 4.26 12.34 15.14
CA PRO A 41 4.09 13.70 14.64
C PRO A 41 4.96 14.04 13.42
N TYR A 42 5.97 13.21 13.13
CA TYR A 42 6.82 13.32 11.96
C TYR A 42 6.21 12.73 10.68
N VAL A 43 5.08 12.02 10.78
CA VAL A 43 4.34 11.45 9.66
C VAL A 43 3.29 12.44 9.16
N ASP A 44 3.32 12.76 7.87
CA ASP A 44 2.34 13.61 7.18
C ASP A 44 1.12 12.81 6.74
N ARG A 45 1.36 11.67 6.10
CA ARG A 45 0.33 10.79 5.56
C ARG A 45 0.85 9.38 5.35
N VAL A 46 -0.09 8.46 5.21
CA VAL A 46 0.15 7.07 4.83
C VAL A 46 -0.64 6.76 3.57
N GLU A 47 -0.01 6.08 2.62
CA GLU A 47 -0.64 5.54 1.43
C GLU A 47 -0.60 4.01 1.48
N TYR A 48 -1.77 3.39 1.50
CA TYR A 48 -1.96 1.94 1.47
C TYR A 48 -2.14 1.50 0.01
N MET A 49 -1.31 0.59 -0.46
CA MET A 49 -1.41 -0.02 -1.79
C MET A 49 -2.14 -1.35 -1.69
N LEU A 50 -3.47 -1.31 -1.83
CA LEU A 50 -4.32 -2.49 -1.78
C LEU A 50 -4.18 -3.36 -3.04
N HIS A 51 -4.69 -4.59 -2.98
CA HIS A 51 -4.77 -5.47 -4.14
C HIS A 51 -5.60 -4.86 -5.28
N GLU A 52 -5.27 -5.18 -6.53
CA GLU A 52 -5.87 -4.57 -7.74
C GLU A 52 -7.38 -4.83 -7.90
N THR A 53 -7.90 -5.81 -7.18
CA THR A 53 -9.35 -6.12 -7.12
C THR A 53 -10.17 -5.04 -6.42
N PHE A 54 -9.54 -4.18 -5.62
CA PHE A 54 -10.21 -3.05 -4.98
C PHE A 54 -10.35 -1.88 -5.95
N ALA A 55 -11.52 -1.25 -5.96
CA ALA A 55 -11.68 0.04 -6.61
C ALA A 55 -10.77 1.08 -5.93
N GLN A 56 -9.97 1.77 -6.74
CA GLN A 56 -8.93 2.71 -6.29
C GLN A 56 -7.98 2.03 -5.27
N PRO A 57 -7.09 1.15 -5.72
CA PRO A 57 -6.26 0.35 -4.81
C PRO A 57 -5.31 1.20 -3.95
N LEU A 58 -4.91 2.39 -4.43
CA LEU A 58 -4.12 3.33 -3.64
C LEU A 58 -5.01 4.19 -2.74
N ARG A 59 -4.89 4.02 -1.41
CA ARG A 59 -5.66 4.76 -0.40
C ARG A 59 -4.78 5.68 0.41
N LYS A 60 -5.09 6.97 0.45
CA LYS A 60 -4.35 7.97 1.22
C LYS A 60 -5.10 8.32 2.51
N VAL A 61 -4.39 8.28 3.63
CA VAL A 61 -4.90 8.66 4.97
C VAL A 61 -3.93 9.66 5.61
N THR A 62 -4.45 10.76 6.13
CA THR A 62 -3.67 11.86 6.73
C THR A 62 -3.85 11.97 8.25
N GLU A 63 -4.95 11.44 8.78
CA GLU A 63 -5.28 11.58 10.20
C GLU A 63 -4.72 10.41 11.00
N TYR A 64 -3.92 10.69 12.02
CA TYR A 64 -3.47 9.70 13.00
C TYR A 64 -4.70 9.04 13.70
N PRO A 65 -4.75 7.71 13.91
CA PRO A 65 -3.70 6.69 13.76
C PRO A 65 -3.58 6.08 12.35
N PHE A 66 -3.84 6.91 11.33
CA PHE A 66 -3.78 6.57 9.91
C PHE A 66 -4.68 5.39 9.54
N ALA A 67 -5.82 5.25 10.22
CA ALA A 67 -6.66 4.08 10.10
C ALA A 67 -7.33 3.97 8.72
N LEU A 68 -7.17 2.82 8.07
CA LEU A 68 -7.91 2.40 6.88
C LEU A 68 -8.88 1.28 7.25
N GLN A 69 -10.14 1.38 6.82
CA GLN A 69 -11.14 0.32 6.97
C GLN A 69 -11.67 -0.10 5.62
N GLU A 70 -11.78 -1.41 5.42
CA GLU A 70 -12.30 -1.97 4.17
C GLU A 70 -12.99 -3.32 4.38
N LYS A 71 -13.62 -3.81 3.32
CA LYS A 71 -14.23 -5.14 3.29
C LYS A 71 -13.63 -5.99 2.18
N GLY A 72 -13.27 -7.22 2.52
CA GLY A 72 -12.72 -8.18 1.56
C GLY A 72 -12.96 -9.60 2.02
N TRP A 73 -12.88 -10.53 1.08
CA TRP A 73 -12.98 -11.97 1.34
C TRP A 73 -11.61 -12.66 1.33
N GLY A 74 -10.60 -12.03 0.74
CA GLY A 74 -9.26 -12.58 0.54
C GLY A 74 -8.18 -11.88 1.36
N GLU A 75 -7.10 -12.63 1.54
CA GLU A 75 -5.84 -12.21 2.17
C GLU A 75 -4.86 -11.75 1.09
N PHE A 76 -3.96 -10.83 1.40
CA PHE A 76 -2.96 -10.35 0.45
C PHE A 76 -1.85 -9.53 1.12
N ASP A 77 -0.68 -9.55 0.50
CA ASP A 77 0.41 -8.63 0.83
C ASP A 77 0.15 -7.23 0.29
N MET A 78 0.42 -6.22 1.11
CA MET A 78 0.30 -4.82 0.72
C MET A 78 1.51 -4.01 1.12
N LYS A 79 1.69 -2.89 0.42
CA LYS A 79 2.70 -1.89 0.74
C LYS A 79 2.05 -0.72 1.46
N ILE A 80 2.57 -0.38 2.63
CA ILE A 80 2.17 0.77 3.43
C ILE A 80 3.27 1.82 3.29
N LYS A 81 3.01 2.88 2.53
CA LYS A 81 3.99 3.94 2.23
C LYS A 81 3.77 5.13 3.14
N ILE A 82 4.77 5.42 3.97
CA ILE A 82 4.76 6.52 4.95
C ILE A 82 5.45 7.73 4.33
N PHE A 83 4.77 8.87 4.33
CA PHE A 83 5.31 10.16 3.92
C PHE A 83 5.52 11.05 5.13
N TYR A 84 6.59 11.85 5.09
CA TYR A 84 7.06 12.65 6.21
C TYR A 84 6.72 14.13 6.03
N VAL A 85 6.51 14.83 7.14
CA VAL A 85 6.11 16.25 7.17
C VAL A 85 7.10 17.19 6.50
N ASP A 86 8.38 16.82 6.43
CA ASP A 86 9.43 17.67 5.90
C ASP A 86 9.53 17.67 4.37
N ASN A 87 8.79 16.77 3.71
CA ASN A 87 8.78 16.47 2.27
C ASN A 87 10.16 16.29 1.62
N ALA A 88 11.22 16.19 2.42
CA ALA A 88 12.60 16.04 1.97
C ALA A 88 13.14 14.64 2.30
N THR A 89 12.64 14.06 3.39
CA THR A 89 12.90 12.66 3.71
C THR A 89 12.13 11.77 2.73
N ALA A 90 12.85 10.83 2.11
CA ALA A 90 12.25 9.88 1.18
C ALA A 90 11.17 9.04 1.88
N PRO A 91 10.03 8.74 1.23
CA PRO A 91 8.99 7.91 1.84
C PRO A 91 9.51 6.51 2.20
N THR A 92 9.09 5.99 3.35
CA THR A 92 9.40 4.62 3.76
C THR A 92 8.29 3.69 3.35
N VAL A 93 8.64 2.50 2.85
CA VAL A 93 7.68 1.46 2.48
C VAL A 93 7.79 0.34 3.50
N LEU A 94 6.66 -0.01 4.11
CA LEU A 94 6.50 -1.18 4.95
C LEU A 94 5.75 -2.25 4.16
N GLU A 95 6.19 -3.50 4.27
CA GLU A 95 5.46 -4.66 3.76
C GLU A 95 4.56 -5.17 4.88
N HIS A 96 3.30 -5.45 4.53
CA HIS A 96 2.30 -5.90 5.47
C HIS A 96 1.44 -6.99 4.84
N ASP A 97 1.43 -8.15 5.48
CA ASP A 97 0.52 -9.25 5.14
C ASP A 97 -0.83 -9.04 5.83
N LEU A 98 -1.88 -8.86 5.03
CA LEU A 98 -3.26 -8.91 5.52
C LEU A 98 -3.75 -10.35 5.48
N ASN A 99 -3.80 -10.99 6.65
CA ASN A 99 -4.33 -12.33 6.82
C ASN A 99 -5.45 -12.37 7.88
N PHE A 100 -6.14 -13.51 7.96
CA PHE A 100 -7.30 -13.71 8.83
C PHE A 100 -7.08 -14.79 9.89
N GLN A 101 -5.82 -15.18 10.14
CA GLN A 101 -5.45 -16.17 11.15
C GLN A 101 -5.85 -15.74 12.57
N ALA A 102 -5.76 -14.43 12.86
CA ALA A 102 -6.17 -13.83 14.11
C ALA A 102 -7.20 -12.71 13.89
N THR A 103 -8.04 -12.45 14.90
CA THR A 103 -8.97 -11.30 14.90
C THR A 103 -8.25 -9.98 15.08
N ARG A 104 -7.07 -10.01 15.71
CA ARG A 104 -6.17 -8.88 15.87
C ARG A 104 -4.72 -9.37 15.92
N TYR A 105 -3.83 -8.69 15.22
CA TYR A 105 -2.39 -8.89 15.32
C TYR A 105 -1.66 -7.58 15.09
N GLU A 106 -0.40 -7.54 15.52
CA GLU A 106 0.39 -6.32 15.56
C GLU A 106 1.80 -6.60 15.07
N VAL A 107 2.27 -5.79 14.12
CA VAL A 107 3.57 -5.95 13.47
C VAL A 107 4.43 -4.73 13.79
N PRO A 108 5.47 -4.85 14.65
CA PRO A 108 6.38 -3.76 14.93
C PRO A 108 7.29 -3.51 13.73
N HIS A 109 7.53 -2.24 13.41
CA HIS A 109 8.43 -1.82 12.34
C HIS A 109 9.49 -0.84 12.85
N THR A 110 10.71 -0.99 12.33
CA THR A 110 11.81 -0.05 12.59
C THR A 110 11.94 0.91 11.43
N LEU A 111 11.81 2.22 11.70
CA LEU A 111 12.11 3.25 10.70
C LEU A 111 13.59 3.62 10.78
N THR A 112 14.27 3.58 9.64
CA THR A 112 15.65 4.01 9.51
C THR A 112 15.71 5.27 8.67
N PHE A 113 16.35 6.30 9.22
CA PHE A 113 16.54 7.58 8.56
C PHE A 113 18.02 7.80 8.24
N LYS A 114 18.27 8.54 7.16
CA LYS A 114 19.63 8.99 6.83
C LYS A 114 20.09 10.08 7.82
N PRO A 115 21.40 10.31 8.00
CA PRO A 115 21.90 11.26 9.00
C PRO A 115 21.68 12.75 8.63
N ASP A 116 21.35 13.06 7.38
CA ASP A 116 21.20 14.42 6.83
C ASP A 116 19.82 15.05 7.06
N LEU A 117 19.14 14.69 8.16
CA LEU A 117 17.80 15.18 8.49
C LEU A 117 17.80 16.66 8.86
N LYS A 118 16.74 17.36 8.44
CA LYS A 118 16.51 18.75 8.85
C LYS A 118 16.35 18.85 10.37
N PRO A 119 16.87 19.92 11.01
CA PRO A 119 16.72 20.12 12.46
C PRO A 119 15.27 20.13 12.95
N SER A 120 14.34 20.63 12.14
CA SER A 120 12.90 20.60 12.44
C SER A 120 12.33 19.19 12.53
N PHE A 121 12.80 18.29 11.66
CA PHE A 121 12.39 16.88 11.66
C PHE A 121 13.01 16.12 12.84
N MET A 122 14.29 16.37 13.13
CA MET A 122 14.98 15.83 14.31
C MET A 122 14.26 16.21 15.62
N LYS A 123 13.72 17.43 15.69
CA LYS A 123 12.93 17.86 16.85
C LYS A 123 11.64 17.05 17.01
N LEU A 124 10.95 16.72 15.92
CA LEU A 124 9.74 15.90 15.96
C LEU A 124 10.03 14.43 16.32
N LEU A 125 11.19 13.92 15.93
CA LEU A 125 11.62 12.56 16.27
C LEU A 125 11.93 12.41 17.76
N ASN A 126 12.49 13.46 18.38
CA ASN A 126 12.90 13.48 19.79
C ASN A 126 11.86 14.09 20.72
N GLN A 127 10.68 14.48 20.22
CA GLN A 127 9.65 15.06 21.05
C GLN A 127 9.04 13.96 21.93
N PRO A 128 9.09 14.07 23.26
CA PRO A 128 8.28 13.22 24.11
C PRO A 128 6.81 13.55 23.83
N THR A 129 6.02 12.54 23.49
CA THR A 129 4.59 12.72 23.24
C THR A 129 3.90 13.00 24.56
N GLU A 130 3.53 14.26 24.80
CA GLU A 130 2.55 14.57 25.83
C GLU A 130 1.18 14.08 25.33
N THR A 131 0.65 13.05 25.99
CA THR A 131 -0.70 12.53 25.79
C THR A 131 -1.71 13.62 26.15
N THR A 132 -2.06 14.46 25.17
CA THR A 132 -3.14 15.43 25.30
C THR A 132 -4.17 15.19 24.21
N THR A 133 -5.27 14.56 24.62
CA THR A 133 -6.56 14.59 23.94
C THR A 133 -7.13 16.02 23.99
N ASP A 134 -6.51 16.98 23.30
CA ASP A 134 -7.18 18.25 22.98
C ASP A 134 -6.53 18.96 21.78
N ARG A 135 -6.89 18.54 20.56
CA ARG A 135 -6.65 19.34 19.36
C ARG A 135 -7.82 20.30 19.17
N GLY A 136 -7.67 21.51 19.71
CA GLY A 136 -8.69 22.52 19.59
C GLY A 136 -8.21 23.96 19.73
N SER A 137 -7.12 24.38 19.08
CA SER A 137 -6.88 25.82 18.80
C SER A 137 -5.77 26.07 17.77
N ARG A 138 -6.18 26.40 16.54
CA ARG A 138 -5.40 27.27 15.65
C ARG A 138 -5.45 28.68 16.25
N PRO A 139 -4.32 29.38 16.51
CA PRO A 139 -4.38 30.79 16.80
C PRO A 139 -4.59 31.53 15.47
N SER A 140 -5.82 32.00 15.27
CA SER A 140 -6.14 33.05 14.32
C SER A 140 -6.26 34.37 15.08
N ASN A 141 -5.51 35.35 14.58
CA ASN A 141 -5.85 36.76 14.47
C ASN A 141 -5.28 37.80 15.46
N ASN A 142 -4.69 38.81 14.80
CA ASN A 142 -4.78 40.25 15.03
C ASN A 142 -3.78 40.99 15.94
N GLY A 143 -2.95 41.80 15.26
CA GLY A 143 -2.31 43.02 15.77
C GLY A 143 -2.17 44.04 14.63
N ASN A 144 -2.85 45.18 14.79
CA ASN A 144 -3.04 46.33 13.88
C ASN A 144 -1.78 47.15 13.51
N GLY A 145 -1.91 47.96 12.45
CA GLY A 145 -1.21 49.26 12.25
C GLY A 145 -0.63 49.42 10.84
N MET A 146 -1.41 49.91 9.87
CA MET A 146 -1.43 51.30 9.37
C MET A 146 -0.05 51.84 8.97
N ASP A 147 0.18 52.09 7.67
CA ASP A 147 0.61 53.40 7.18
C ASP A 147 0.61 53.48 5.63
N ALA A 148 0.22 54.66 5.16
CA ALA A 148 -0.13 55.00 3.80
C ALA A 148 1.08 55.31 2.90
N LYS A 149 0.93 55.11 1.58
CA LYS A 149 0.93 56.19 0.55
C LYS A 149 1.29 55.71 -0.88
N THR A 150 0.35 56.02 -1.79
CA THR A 150 0.53 56.69 -3.10
C THR A 150 1.06 55.99 -4.36
N ASN A 151 0.35 56.33 -5.46
CA ASN A 151 0.69 56.40 -6.89
C ASN A 151 0.56 55.10 -7.70
N LYS A 152 -0.44 54.98 -8.60
CA LYS A 152 -0.77 55.69 -9.86
C LYS A 152 -0.38 54.85 -11.10
N ARG A 153 -1.42 54.36 -11.78
CA ARG A 153 -1.67 54.35 -13.26
C ARG A 153 -0.75 53.54 -14.19
N HIS A 154 -1.35 52.56 -14.88
CA HIS A 154 -1.52 52.43 -16.36
C HIS A 154 -2.22 51.06 -16.64
N ARG A 155 -3.42 50.89 -17.25
CA ARG A 155 -3.81 50.98 -18.69
C ARG A 155 -2.70 50.44 -19.61
N ASP A 156 -2.88 49.53 -20.57
CA ASP A 156 -4.01 49.16 -21.41
C ASP A 156 -3.61 47.90 -22.23
N ASP A 157 -4.64 47.30 -22.81
CA ASP A 157 -4.67 46.71 -24.15
C ASP A 157 -4.01 45.35 -24.48
N SER A 158 -4.42 44.88 -25.65
CA SER A 158 -4.91 43.56 -25.95
C SER A 158 -4.17 42.90 -27.12
N HIS A 159 -4.56 41.64 -27.40
CA HIS A 159 -4.40 40.91 -28.67
C HIS A 159 -2.99 40.46 -29.13
N SER A 160 -2.81 39.15 -29.31
CA SER A 160 -3.05 38.47 -30.60
C SER A 160 -2.39 37.07 -30.72
N LYS A 161 -3.23 36.10 -31.14
CA LYS A 161 -3.05 35.05 -32.18
C LYS A 161 -1.67 34.40 -32.50
N LYS A 162 -1.67 33.05 -32.37
CA LYS A 162 -1.56 32.02 -33.44
C LYS A 162 -0.18 31.61 -34.02
N SER A 163 0.20 30.35 -33.80
CA SER A 163 0.76 29.40 -34.81
C SER A 163 0.87 27.99 -34.18
N LYS A 164 0.04 26.99 -34.54
CA LYS A 164 0.28 25.96 -35.59
C LYS A 164 1.72 25.41 -35.67
N ARG A 165 1.94 24.14 -35.28
CA ARG A 165 2.54 23.11 -36.15
C ARG A 165 2.39 21.70 -35.53
N ALA A 166 1.79 20.79 -36.31
CA ALA A 166 1.76 19.35 -36.08
C ALA A 166 3.11 18.71 -36.44
N LYS A 167 3.39 17.51 -35.91
CA LYS A 167 4.05 16.42 -36.64
C LYS A 167 3.90 15.10 -35.90
N ASP A 168 3.23 14.18 -36.58
CA ASP A 168 3.12 12.75 -36.32
C ASP A 168 4.50 12.06 -36.44
N TYR A 169 4.69 11.00 -35.66
CA TYR A 169 5.51 9.85 -36.03
C TYR A 169 4.92 8.61 -35.37
N ASP A 170 4.19 7.89 -36.22
CA ASP A 170 3.84 6.48 -36.17
C ASP A 170 5.08 5.65 -36.49
N SER A 171 5.30 4.56 -35.73
CA SER A 171 5.86 3.33 -36.27
C SER A 171 5.63 2.20 -35.27
N SER A 172 4.81 1.24 -35.70
CA SER A 172 4.94 -0.16 -35.31
C SER A 172 6.37 -0.64 -35.55
N ASP A 173 6.79 -1.68 -34.84
CA ASP A 173 7.04 -2.96 -35.51
C ASP A 173 7.15 -4.11 -34.50
N ASN A 174 6.37 -5.12 -34.83
CA ASN A 174 6.29 -6.45 -34.27
C ASN A 174 7.40 -7.28 -34.92
N ASP A 175 8.20 -8.02 -34.15
CA ASP A 175 8.95 -9.13 -34.72
C ASP A 175 9.05 -10.30 -33.75
N SER A 176 8.28 -11.32 -34.08
CA SER A 176 8.29 -12.65 -33.52
C SER A 176 9.43 -13.43 -34.15
N ASN A 177 10.44 -13.82 -33.37
CA ASN A 177 11.45 -14.76 -33.82
C ASN A 177 11.39 -16.05 -33.00
N THR A 178 10.81 -17.06 -33.64
CA THR A 178 10.89 -18.48 -33.28
C THR A 178 12.32 -18.98 -33.44
N ASN A 179 12.87 -19.64 -32.43
CA ASN A 179 13.97 -20.57 -32.62
C ASN A 179 13.81 -21.77 -31.70
N ALA A 180 13.62 -22.92 -32.33
CA ALA A 180 13.70 -24.23 -31.72
C ALA A 180 15.15 -24.52 -31.31
N SER A 181 15.33 -25.02 -30.08
CA SER A 181 16.52 -25.74 -29.65
C SER A 181 16.08 -26.68 -28.55
N GLY A 182 16.38 -27.97 -28.72
CA GLY A 182 15.98 -29.02 -27.79
C GLY A 182 16.67 -28.83 -26.44
N ASP A 183 15.87 -28.47 -25.46
CA ASP A 183 15.96 -28.94 -24.07
C ASP A 183 14.71 -29.80 -23.83
N ASP A 184 14.71 -30.67 -22.83
CA ASP A 184 13.48 -31.35 -22.35
C ASP A 184 12.54 -30.28 -21.74
N GLU A 185 12.05 -29.37 -22.58
CA GLU A 185 11.12 -28.31 -22.24
C GLU A 185 9.75 -28.95 -22.17
N ILE A 186 9.36 -29.25 -20.93
CA ILE A 186 8.03 -29.69 -20.55
C ILE A 186 7.04 -28.65 -21.08
N ASP A 187 6.38 -28.94 -22.21
CA ASP A 187 5.40 -28.05 -22.84
C ASP A 187 4.15 -27.97 -21.97
N ILE A 188 4.10 -26.93 -21.13
CA ILE A 188 3.05 -26.67 -20.15
C ILE A 188 1.69 -26.53 -20.83
N HIS A 189 1.63 -26.04 -22.08
CA HIS A 189 0.38 -25.90 -22.81
C HIS A 189 -0.16 -27.25 -23.27
N ALA A 190 0.69 -28.12 -23.80
CA ALA A 190 0.30 -29.48 -24.19
C ALA A 190 -0.10 -30.35 -22.97
N LEU A 191 0.54 -30.13 -21.81
CA LEU A 191 0.18 -30.77 -20.54
C LEU A 191 -1.16 -30.31 -20.01
N ALA A 192 -1.44 -29.02 -20.08
CA ALA A 192 -2.73 -28.47 -19.65
C ALA A 192 -3.89 -29.02 -20.49
N GLU A 193 -3.69 -29.19 -21.80
CA GLU A 193 -4.70 -29.78 -22.70
C GLU A 193 -4.96 -31.26 -22.37
N LYS A 194 -3.90 -32.05 -22.17
CA LYS A 194 -4.03 -33.46 -21.79
C LYS A 194 -4.63 -33.63 -20.39
N PHE A 195 -4.37 -32.72 -19.46
CA PHE A 195 -4.96 -32.73 -18.12
C PHE A 195 -6.50 -32.56 -18.16
N GLN A 196 -7.03 -31.77 -19.10
CA GLN A 196 -8.48 -31.59 -19.27
C GLN A 196 -9.17 -32.83 -19.86
N GLN A 197 -8.42 -33.73 -20.49
CA GLN A 197 -8.94 -34.95 -21.11
C GLN A 197 -8.84 -36.18 -20.20
N LEU A 198 -8.37 -36.03 -18.94
CA LEU A 198 -8.24 -37.14 -17.99
C LEU A 198 -9.57 -37.47 -17.30
N ASP A 199 -9.85 -38.75 -17.14
CA ASP A 199 -10.99 -39.25 -16.38
C ASP A 199 -10.73 -39.20 -14.85
N ALA A 200 -11.79 -39.34 -14.05
CA ALA A 200 -11.70 -39.22 -12.59
C ALA A 200 -10.71 -40.20 -11.94
N ASP A 201 -10.56 -41.41 -12.50
CA ASP A 201 -9.65 -42.42 -11.99
C ASP A 201 -8.17 -42.06 -12.28
N ASP A 202 -7.89 -41.50 -13.46
CA ASP A 202 -6.54 -41.07 -13.84
C ASP A 202 -6.08 -39.86 -13.03
N LEU A 203 -7.01 -38.95 -12.69
CA LEU A 203 -6.73 -37.81 -11.81
C LEU A 203 -6.31 -38.26 -10.39
N ILE A 204 -6.94 -39.32 -9.87
CA ILE A 204 -6.60 -39.88 -8.56
C ILE A 204 -5.18 -40.45 -8.57
N ASP A 205 -4.81 -41.16 -9.63
CA ASP A 205 -3.48 -41.77 -9.74
C ASP A 205 -2.37 -40.73 -9.98
N LEU A 206 -2.66 -39.65 -10.71
CA LEU A 206 -1.74 -38.51 -10.83
C LEU A 206 -1.50 -37.84 -9.48
N VAL A 207 -2.54 -37.62 -8.66
CA VAL A 207 -2.38 -37.06 -7.30
C VAL A 207 -1.54 -37.97 -6.41
N LYS A 208 -1.73 -39.30 -6.49
CA LYS A 208 -0.88 -40.25 -5.75
C LYS A 208 0.57 -40.18 -6.20
N LEU A 209 0.82 -40.08 -7.50
CA LEU A 209 2.16 -39.98 -8.07
C LEU A 209 2.88 -38.69 -7.62
N VAL A 210 2.18 -37.56 -7.65
CA VAL A 210 2.70 -36.27 -7.17
C VAL A 210 3.03 -36.32 -5.68
N LYS A 211 2.14 -36.89 -4.85
CA LYS A 211 2.40 -37.07 -3.41
C LYS A 211 3.56 -38.03 -3.12
N ALA A 212 3.74 -39.07 -3.92
CA ALA A 212 4.82 -40.04 -3.76
C ALA A 212 6.20 -39.46 -4.11
N ASN A 213 6.26 -38.49 -5.03
CA ASN A 213 7.49 -37.84 -5.49
C ASN A 213 7.71 -36.44 -4.90
N GLN A 214 6.98 -36.07 -3.84
CA GLN A 214 7.13 -34.79 -3.18
C GLN A 214 8.47 -34.72 -2.42
N THR A 215 9.38 -33.83 -2.82
CA THR A 215 10.64 -33.56 -2.13
C THR A 215 10.47 -32.48 -1.05
N SER A 216 11.32 -32.47 -0.02
CA SER A 216 11.25 -31.53 1.11
C SER A 216 11.32 -30.03 0.74
N ASP A 217 11.79 -29.69 -0.47
CA ASP A 217 11.83 -28.32 -1.01
C ASP A 217 10.53 -27.88 -1.71
N MET A 218 9.52 -28.76 -1.86
CA MET A 218 8.21 -28.46 -2.46
C MET A 218 7.10 -28.25 -1.40
N TYR A 219 7.43 -27.60 -0.29
CA TYR A 219 6.48 -27.36 0.80
C TYR A 219 5.58 -26.17 0.46
N VAL A 220 4.48 -26.42 -0.24
CA VAL A 220 3.28 -25.58 -0.09
C VAL A 220 2.63 -26.04 1.21
N LYS A 221 2.68 -25.19 2.23
CA LYS A 221 1.95 -25.41 3.47
C LYS A 221 0.45 -25.42 3.14
N GLU A 222 -0.12 -26.61 3.00
CA GLU A 222 -1.56 -26.79 3.16
C GLU A 222 -1.84 -26.76 4.67
N ASP A 223 -1.83 -25.55 5.24
CA ASP A 223 -2.28 -25.36 6.61
C ASP A 223 -3.81 -25.29 6.59
N GLY A 224 -4.42 -26.46 6.80
CA GLY A 224 -5.84 -26.62 7.06
C GLY A 224 -6.07 -27.66 8.16
N GLU A 225 -6.15 -27.19 9.42
CA GLU A 225 -7.21 -27.53 10.39
C GLU A 225 -7.14 -26.62 11.62
#